data_AF-A0A6G7TNM3-F1
#
_entry.id   AF-A0A6G7TNM3-F1
#
_cell.length_a   1.000
_cell.length_b   1.000
_cell.length_c   1.000
_cell.angle_alpha   90.00
_cell.angle_beta   90.00
_cell.angle_gamma   90.00
#
_symmetry.space_group_name_H-M   'P 1'
#
loop_
_entity.id
_entity.type
_entity.pdbx_description
1 polymer ?
#
loop_
_entity_poly.entity_id
_entity_poly.type
_entity_poly.pdbx_seq_one_letter_code
_entity_poly.pdbx_strand_id
1 'polypeptide(L)' 'MQFKEDKIFEKIIKNGKYILIYPVLSVFLYKKRNFEKNLPINLVGTIVKKKF' A
#
# COMPACT_ATOMS: atom_id res chain seq x y z
N MET A 1 7.24 -8.89 -15.81
CA MET A 1 6.46 -7.71 -15.32
C MET A 1 6.52 -7.51 -13.80
N GLN A 2 7.35 -8.25 -13.06
CA GLN A 2 7.41 -8.25 -11.59
C GLN A 2 8.03 -6.97 -10.97
N PHE A 3 9.06 -6.40 -11.61
CA PHE A 3 9.82 -5.24 -11.10
C PHE A 3 9.03 -3.91 -10.95
N LYS A 4 7.87 -3.77 -11.60
CA LYS A 4 7.07 -2.53 -11.48
C LYS A 4 6.29 -2.48 -10.17
N GLU A 5 5.87 -3.63 -9.64
CA GLU A 5 5.08 -3.72 -8.41
C GLU A 5 5.94 -3.46 -7.18
N ASP A 6 7.17 -3.99 -7.15
CA ASP A 6 8.12 -3.79 -6.05
C ASP A 6 8.39 -2.29 -5.79
N LYS A 7 8.61 -1.51 -6.85
CA LYS A 7 8.83 -0.06 -6.74
C LYS A 7 7.60 0.70 -6.24
N ILE A 8 6.40 0.20 -6.53
CA ILE A 8 5.15 0.80 -6.05
C ILE A 8 4.98 0.52 -4.56
N PHE A 9 5.19 -0.73 -4.12
CA PHE A 9 5.15 -1.10 -2.71
C PHE A 9 6.18 -0.32 -1.89
N GLU A 10 7.42 -0.23 -2.36
CA GLU A 10 8.47 0.51 -1.67
C GLU A 10 8.08 1.99 -1.50
N LYS A 11 7.50 2.60 -2.54
CA LYS A 11 7.02 3.99 -2.48
C LYS A 11 5.87 4.17 -1.48
N ILE A 12 4.95 3.21 -1.40
CA ILE A 12 3.81 3.21 -0.47
C ILE A 12 4.29 3.03 0.97
N ILE A 13 5.22 2.11 1.22
CA ILE A 13 5.77 1.89 2.57
C ILE A 13 6.56 3.12 3.05
N LYS A 14 7.37 3.72 2.16
CA LYS A 14 8.20 4.90 2.52
C LYS A 14 7.41 6.19 2.69
N ASN A 15 6.37 6.43 1.87
CA ASN A 15 5.68 7.72 1.81
C ASN A 15 4.19 7.66 2.20
N GLY A 16 3.65 6.47 2.43
CA GLY A 16 2.26 6.28 2.82
C GLY A 16 2.02 6.58 4.29
N LYS A 17 0.75 6.82 4.63
CA LYS A 17 0.29 6.83 6.01
C LYS A 17 -0.01 5.41 6.45
N TYR A 18 0.29 5.12 7.70
CA TYR A 18 0.15 3.80 8.29
C TYR A 18 -0.93 3.81 9.36
N ILE A 19 -1.83 2.82 9.32
CA ILE A 19 -2.82 2.56 10.38
C ILE A 19 -2.64 1.13 10.84
N LEU A 20 -2.35 0.97 12.14
CA LEU A 20 -2.33 -0.34 12.79
C LEU A 20 -3.74 -0.66 13.28
N ILE A 21 -4.36 -1.66 12.66
CA ILE A 21 -5.63 -2.23 13.11
C ILE A 21 -5.27 -3.47 13.93
N TYR A 22 -5.10 -3.25 15.24
CA TYR A 22 -4.75 -4.31 16.18
C TYR A 22 -5.84 -5.40 16.22
N PRO A 23 -5.51 -6.69 16.34
CA PRO A 23 -4.17 -7.30 16.41
C PRO A 23 -3.65 -7.90 15.09
N VAL A 24 -4.35 -7.72 13.96
CA VAL A 24 -4.17 -8.61 12.79
C VAL A 24 -3.68 -7.89 11.53
N LEU A 25 -3.91 -6.58 11.37
CA LEU A 25 -3.70 -5.93 10.08
C LEU A 25 -3.01 -4.57 10.15
N SER A 26 -2.04 -4.40 9.26
CA SER A 26 -1.36 -3.13 8.99
C SER A 26 -1.85 -2.61 7.64
N VAL A 27 -2.53 -1.45 7.64
CA VAL A 27 -3.02 -0.81 6.41
C VAL A 27 -2.10 0.36 6.04
N PHE A 28 -1.56 0.33 4.82
CA PHE A 28 -0.79 1.44 4.25
C PHE A 28 -1.65 2.19 3.22
N LEU A 29 -1.83 3.49 3.44
CA LEU A 29 -2.60 4.37 2.58
C LEU A 29 -1.66 5.36 1.87
N TYR A 30 -1.67 5.35 0.54
CA TYR A 30 -0.88 6.28 -0.25
C TYR A 30 -1.78 7.11 -1.17
N LYS A 31 -1.74 8.44 -0.99
CA LYS A 31 -2.47 9.35 -1.87
C LYS A 31 -1.64 9.61 -3.13
N LYS A 32 -2.07 9.08 -4.26
CA LYS A 32 -1.46 9.38 -5.56
C LYS A 32 -1.77 10.83 -5.94
N ARG A 33 -0.73 11.66 -6.13
CA ARG A 33 -0.85 13.01 -6.69
C ARG A 33 -1.06 12.91 -8.20
N ASN A 34 -2.25 12.50 -8.64
CA ASN A 34 -2.74 12.81 -9.97
C ASN A 34 -3.88 13.83 -9.81
N PHE A 35 -3.92 14.80 -10.72
CA PHE A 35 -4.91 15.90 -10.78
C PHE A 35 -6.36 15.43 -10.99
N GLU A 36 -6.61 14.12 -11.04
CA GLU A 36 -7.93 13.52 -11.15
C GLU A 36 -8.55 13.33 -9.76
N LYS A 37 -9.41 14.27 -9.40
CA LYS A 37 -10.34 14.11 -8.30
C LYS A 37 -11.25 12.91 -8.62
N ASN A 38 -11.29 11.91 -7.73
CA ASN A 38 -12.18 10.73 -7.73
C ASN A 38 -11.64 9.41 -8.30
N LEU A 39 -10.40 9.04 -8.01
CA LEU A 39 -10.03 7.62 -8.10
C LEU A 39 -10.59 6.85 -6.88
N PRO A 40 -11.29 5.71 -7.07
CA PRO A 40 -11.73 4.87 -5.97
C PRO A 40 -10.53 4.35 -5.18
N ILE A 41 -10.75 4.02 -3.91
CA ILE A 41 -9.74 3.39 -3.06
C ILE A 41 -9.41 2.03 -3.68
N ASN A 42 -8.29 1.94 -4.40
CA ASN A 42 -7.81 0.69 -4.98
C ASN A 42 -6.86 -0.03 -4.02
N LEU A 43 -7.13 -1.31 -3.75
CA LEU A 43 -6.19 -2.19 -3.07
C LEU A 43 -5.03 -2.48 -4.03
N VAL A 44 -3.82 -2.07 -3.66
CA VAL A 44 -2.60 -2.30 -4.46
C VAL A 44 -2.04 -3.72 -4.23
N GLY A 45 -2.24 -4.27 -3.03
CA GLY A 45 -1.98 -5.68 -2.71
C GLY A 45 -1.80 -5.91 -1.21
N THR A 46 -1.50 -7.15 -0.84
CA THR A 46 -1.42 -7.60 0.57
C THR A 46 -0.07 -8.25 0.84
N ILE A 47 0.59 -7.84 1.92
CA ILE A 47 1.84 -8.44 2.39
C ILE A 47 1.49 -9.30 3.60
N VAL A 48 1.76 -10.60 3.52
CA VAL A 48 1.57 -11.54 4.62
C VAL A 48 2.94 -12.05 5.06
N LYS A 49 3.26 -11.88 6.34
CA LYS A 49 4.46 -12.47 6.91
C LYS A 49 4.29 -13.98 6.97
N LYS A 50 5.15 -14.73 6.26
CA LYS A 50 5.21 -16.18 6.38
C LYS A 50 5.61 -16.52 7.82
N LYS A 51 4.73 -17.23 8.55
CA LYS A 51 5.09 -17.88 9.82
C LYS A 51 5.81 -19.18 9.47
N PHE A 52 6.95 -19.39 10.13
CA PHE A 52 7.71 -20.64 10.06
C PHE A 52 6.96 -21.75 10.77
#